data_AF-A0A8I0P726-F1
#
_entry.id   AF-A0A8I0P726-F1
#
_cell.length_a   1.000
_cell.length_b   1.000
_cell.length_c   1.000
_cell.angle_alpha   90.00
_cell.angle_beta   90.00
_cell.angle_gamma   90.00
#
_symmetry.space_group_name_H-M   'P 1'
#
loop_
_entity.id
_entity.type
_entity.pdbx_description
1 polymer ?
#
loop_
_entity_poly.entity_id
_entity_poly.type
_entity_poly.pdbx_seq_one_letter_code
_entity_poly.pdbx_strand_id
1 'polypeptide(L)'
;MAIPLALAVITVLFGDAIFNHTVKAWLTSSYVQEADEACSRSIPALKALGDEPWQEQGEVYHEYMKKRRDVILQALAAWHAVDVPPIAGGEIRDTYHIAHSAGRHFQVAVDWAENGNEDRANDFLDKFDSEAIEAIRKARALGLEVCPVGF
;
A
#
# COMPACT_ATOMS: atom_id res chain seq x y z
N MET A 1 43.37 -20.14 -35.53
CA MET A 1 41.92 -20.25 -35.23
C MET A 1 41.58 -19.14 -34.26
N ALA A 2 40.89 -18.09 -34.70
CA ALA A 2 40.65 -16.88 -33.92
C ALA A 2 39.14 -16.63 -33.79
N ILE A 3 38.53 -17.27 -32.79
CA ILE A 3 37.29 -16.83 -32.15
C ILE A 3 37.50 -17.23 -30.67
N PRO A 4 37.66 -16.29 -29.72
CA PRO A 4 36.59 -16.13 -28.71
C PRO A 4 36.66 -14.81 -27.89
N LEU A 5 36.65 -13.61 -28.48
CA LEU A 5 36.49 -12.39 -27.67
C LEU A 5 35.21 -11.60 -27.96
N ALA A 6 34.65 -11.70 -29.16
CA ALA A 6 33.42 -10.99 -29.48
C ALA A 6 32.16 -11.63 -28.84
N LEU A 7 32.14 -12.95 -28.62
CA LEU A 7 30.95 -13.65 -28.10
C LEU A 7 30.76 -13.46 -26.57
N ALA A 8 31.85 -13.35 -25.81
CA ALA A 8 31.80 -13.17 -24.35
C ALA A 8 31.41 -11.74 -23.95
N VAL A 9 31.75 -10.74 -24.76
CA VAL A 9 31.41 -9.32 -24.49
C VAL A 9 29.92 -9.06 -24.75
N ILE A 10 29.31 -9.78 -25.71
CA ILE A 10 27.86 -9.68 -25.99
C ILE A 10 27.05 -10.38 -24.88
N THR A 11 27.52 -11.46 -24.27
CA THR A 11 26.75 -12.14 -23.21
C THR A 11 26.74 -11.38 -21.89
N VAL A 12 27.77 -10.58 -21.57
CA VAL A 12 27.81 -9.79 -20.32
C VAL A 12 27.02 -8.49 -20.46
N LEU A 13 27.16 -7.76 -21.58
CA LEU A 13 26.46 -6.48 -21.77
C LEU A 13 24.95 -6.64 -22.03
N PHE A 14 24.54 -7.73 -22.69
CA PHE A 14 23.13 -8.05 -22.88
C PHE A 14 22.57 -8.91 -21.73
N GLY A 15 23.42 -9.68 -21.04
CA GLY A 15 23.05 -10.40 -19.82
C GLY A 15 22.64 -9.43 -18.73
N ASP A 16 23.43 -8.39 -18.45
CA ASP A 16 23.05 -7.37 -17.46
C ASP A 16 21.82 -6.58 -17.89
N ALA A 17 21.70 -6.17 -19.16
CA ALA A 17 20.55 -5.40 -19.62
C ALA A 17 19.25 -6.22 -19.64
N ILE A 18 19.27 -7.47 -20.12
CA ILE A 18 18.11 -8.37 -20.14
C ILE A 18 17.79 -8.86 -18.73
N PHE A 19 18.79 -9.17 -17.91
CA PHE A 19 18.58 -9.54 -16.51
C PHE A 19 17.99 -8.34 -15.73
N ASN A 20 18.59 -7.14 -15.83
CA ASN A 20 18.05 -5.95 -15.15
C ASN A 20 16.74 -5.43 -15.71
N HIS A 21 16.36 -5.67 -16.96
CA HIS A 21 15.04 -5.24 -17.44
C HIS A 21 13.99 -6.34 -17.26
N THR A 22 14.29 -7.57 -17.65
CA THR A 22 13.31 -8.66 -17.67
C THR A 22 13.15 -9.31 -16.29
N VAL A 23 14.24 -9.60 -15.58
CA VAL A 23 14.16 -10.18 -14.23
C VAL A 23 13.69 -9.14 -13.22
N LYS A 24 14.13 -7.89 -13.34
CA LYS A 24 13.60 -6.77 -12.53
C LYS A 24 12.10 -6.59 -12.74
N ALA A 25 11.63 -6.51 -14.00
CA ALA A 25 10.21 -6.37 -14.28
C ALA A 25 9.40 -7.56 -13.76
N TRP A 26 9.94 -8.78 -13.88
CA TRP A 26 9.27 -10.01 -13.43
C TRP A 26 9.22 -10.14 -11.89
N LEU A 27 10.31 -9.81 -11.19
CA LEU A 27 10.35 -9.76 -9.73
C LEU A 27 9.45 -8.65 -9.18
N THR A 28 9.38 -7.51 -9.85
CA THR A 28 8.45 -6.44 -9.48
C THR A 28 7.00 -6.85 -9.78
N SER A 29 6.72 -7.52 -10.90
CA SER A 29 5.34 -7.94 -11.25
C SER A 29 4.79 -9.03 -10.33
N SER A 30 5.61 -9.97 -9.89
CA SER A 30 5.21 -11.01 -8.93
C SER A 30 4.93 -10.41 -7.55
N TYR A 31 5.81 -9.53 -7.07
CA TYR A 31 5.54 -8.77 -5.85
C TYR A 31 4.24 -7.96 -5.96
N VAL A 32 4.04 -7.25 -7.08
CA VAL A 32 2.83 -6.44 -7.30
C VAL A 32 1.57 -7.30 -7.19
N GLN A 33 1.57 -8.49 -7.82
CA GLN A 33 0.45 -9.42 -7.72
C GLN A 33 0.22 -9.91 -6.29
N GLU A 34 1.25 -10.32 -5.58
CA GLU A 34 1.14 -10.80 -4.20
C GLU A 34 0.67 -9.69 -3.24
N ALA A 35 1.16 -8.46 -3.45
CA ALA A 35 0.73 -7.28 -2.73
C ALA A 35 -0.74 -6.95 -2.99
N ASP A 36 -1.15 -6.95 -4.27
CA ASP A 36 -2.54 -6.70 -4.67
C ASP A 36 -3.48 -7.78 -4.12
N GLU A 37 -3.07 -9.06 -4.15
CA GLU A 37 -3.82 -10.17 -3.57
C GLU A 37 -3.94 -10.05 -2.04
N ALA A 38 -2.86 -9.69 -1.35
CA ALA A 38 -2.86 -9.51 0.10
C ALA A 38 -3.86 -8.42 0.52
N CYS A 39 -3.88 -7.30 -0.18
CA CYS A 39 -4.83 -6.21 0.05
C CYS A 39 -6.26 -6.59 -0.35
N SER A 40 -6.43 -7.31 -1.47
CA SER A 40 -7.76 -7.68 -2.00
C SER A 40 -8.56 -8.57 -1.05
N ARG A 41 -7.90 -9.28 -0.12
CA ARG A 41 -8.57 -10.07 0.94
C ARG A 41 -9.42 -9.21 1.88
N SER A 42 -9.10 -7.93 2.03
CA SER A 42 -9.86 -7.00 2.87
C SER A 42 -11.05 -6.36 2.15
N ILE A 43 -11.14 -6.45 0.81
CA ILE A 43 -12.23 -5.85 0.02
C ILE A 43 -13.61 -6.39 0.43
N PRO A 44 -13.82 -7.71 0.65
CA PRO A 44 -15.11 -8.20 1.13
C PRO A 44 -15.50 -7.63 2.50
N ALA A 45 -14.54 -7.46 3.40
CA ALA A 45 -14.78 -6.88 4.72
C ALA A 45 -15.14 -5.39 4.63
N LEU A 46 -14.45 -4.62 3.78
CA LEU A 46 -14.79 -3.22 3.49
C LEU A 46 -16.20 -3.10 2.90
N LYS A 47 -16.53 -3.93 1.90
CA LYS A 47 -17.88 -3.94 1.29
C LYS A 47 -18.96 -4.32 2.30
N ALA A 48 -18.67 -5.22 3.24
CA ALA A 48 -19.60 -5.64 4.28
C ALA A 48 -19.91 -4.53 5.30
N LEU A 49 -19.08 -3.48 5.40
CA LEU A 49 -19.40 -2.30 6.21
C LEU A 49 -20.59 -1.51 5.66
N GLY A 50 -20.88 -1.65 4.35
CA GLY A 50 -21.89 -0.86 3.67
C GLY A 50 -21.44 0.58 3.38
N ASP A 51 -22.38 1.37 2.90
CA ASP A 51 -22.14 2.79 2.64
C ASP A 51 -21.83 3.52 3.95
N GLU A 52 -20.89 4.47 3.89
CA GLU A 52 -20.60 5.33 5.03
C GLU A 52 -21.87 6.09 5.43
N PRO A 53 -22.26 6.07 6.72
CA PRO A 53 -23.53 6.63 7.15
C PRO A 53 -23.43 8.16 7.32
N TRP A 54 -23.18 8.89 6.22
CA TRP A 54 -22.96 10.35 6.18
C TRP A 54 -24.08 11.19 6.81
N GLN A 55 -25.28 10.62 6.95
CA GLN A 55 -26.45 11.30 7.51
C GLN A 55 -26.67 10.97 8.99
N GLU A 56 -25.99 9.96 9.53
CA GLU A 56 -26.07 9.58 10.93
C GLU A 56 -24.99 10.34 11.72
N GLN A 57 -25.33 10.82 12.91
CA GLN A 57 -24.38 11.45 13.83
C GLN A 57 -24.21 10.63 15.11
N GLY A 58 -23.06 10.76 15.76
CA GLY A 58 -22.79 10.11 17.05
C GLY A 58 -22.44 8.64 16.92
N GLU A 59 -23.06 7.79 17.74
CA GLU A 59 -22.62 6.40 17.98
C GLU A 59 -22.54 5.55 16.71
N VAL A 60 -23.51 5.66 15.80
CA VAL A 60 -23.54 4.88 14.54
C VAL A 60 -22.35 5.21 13.65
N TYR A 61 -22.03 6.50 13.50
CA TYR A 61 -20.88 6.95 12.71
C TYR A 61 -19.56 6.52 13.37
N HIS A 62 -19.43 6.66 14.69
CA HIS A 62 -18.24 6.23 15.42
C HIS A 62 -18.00 4.72 15.32
N GLU A 63 -19.04 3.90 15.46
CA GLU A 63 -18.96 2.45 15.28
C GLU A 63 -18.54 2.06 13.85
N TYR A 64 -19.05 2.76 12.84
CA TYR A 64 -18.62 2.58 11.45
C TYR A 64 -17.11 2.86 11.30
N MET A 65 -16.63 4.00 11.80
CA MET A 65 -15.24 4.42 11.68
C MET A 65 -14.27 3.45 12.37
N LYS A 66 -14.66 2.86 13.51
CA LYS A 66 -13.87 1.82 14.19
C LYS A 66 -13.75 0.55 13.38
N LYS A 67 -14.86 0.06 12.82
CA LYS A 67 -14.83 -1.12 11.96
C LYS A 67 -13.99 -0.87 10.71
N ARG A 68 -14.11 0.31 10.10
CA ARG A 68 -13.28 0.73 8.96
C ARG A 68 -11.80 0.76 9.32
N ARG A 69 -11.44 1.32 10.47
CA ARG A 69 -10.05 1.36 10.98
C ARG A 69 -9.48 -0.04 11.08
N ASP A 70 -10.22 -0.97 11.68
CA ASP A 70 -9.76 -2.33 11.91
C ASP A 70 -9.50 -3.05 10.58
N VAL A 71 -10.35 -2.86 9.56
CA VAL A 71 -10.15 -3.44 8.23
C VAL A 71 -8.94 -2.83 7.51
N ILE A 72 -8.73 -1.51 7.61
CA ILE A 72 -7.56 -0.82 7.05
C ILE A 72 -6.26 -1.35 7.68
N LEU A 73 -6.21 -1.45 9.01
CA LEU A 73 -5.04 -1.96 9.72
C LEU A 73 -4.74 -3.42 9.37
N GLN A 74 -5.77 -4.25 9.16
CA GLN A 74 -5.59 -5.63 8.68
C GLN A 74 -5.02 -5.68 7.26
N ALA A 75 -5.51 -4.83 6.35
CA ALA A 75 -4.98 -4.74 4.99
C ALA A 75 -3.49 -4.33 4.98
N LEU A 76 -3.15 -3.31 5.78
CA LEU A 76 -1.77 -2.84 5.94
C LEU A 76 -0.83 -3.93 6.48
N ALA A 77 -1.29 -4.69 7.48
CA ALA A 77 -0.52 -5.79 8.05
C ALA A 77 -0.31 -6.93 7.04
N ALA A 78 -1.34 -7.28 6.26
CA ALA A 78 -1.25 -8.29 5.21
C ALA A 78 -0.27 -7.88 4.11
N TRP A 79 -0.31 -6.61 3.69
CA TRP A 79 0.61 -6.08 2.69
C TRP A 79 2.06 -6.07 3.18
N HIS A 80 2.31 -5.67 4.42
CA HIS A 80 3.66 -5.68 5.02
C HIS A 80 4.29 -7.08 5.10
N ALA A 81 3.46 -8.12 5.12
CA ALA A 81 3.93 -9.51 5.19
C ALA A 81 4.42 -10.05 3.83
N VAL A 82 4.25 -9.30 2.73
CA VAL A 82 4.72 -9.68 1.40
C VAL A 82 6.22 -9.35 1.26
N ASP A 83 7.00 -10.33 0.81
CA ASP A 83 8.44 -10.18 0.66
C ASP A 83 8.79 -9.21 -0.47
N VAL A 84 9.37 -8.06 -0.10
CA VAL A 84 9.77 -7.04 -1.06
C VAL A 84 11.07 -7.44 -1.76
N PRO A 85 11.11 -7.51 -3.11
CA PRO A 85 12.32 -7.85 -3.82
C PRO A 85 13.39 -6.75 -3.62
N PRO A 86 14.68 -7.11 -3.37
CA PRO A 86 15.72 -6.13 -3.03
C PRO A 86 15.88 -4.98 -4.04
N ILE A 87 15.63 -5.27 -5.33
CA ILE A 87 15.79 -4.32 -6.44
C ILE A 87 14.72 -3.21 -6.48
N ALA A 88 13.57 -3.42 -5.86
CA ALA A 88 12.49 -2.43 -5.72
C ALA A 88 12.32 -1.99 -4.25
N GLY A 89 13.20 -2.47 -3.36
CA GLY A 89 13.06 -2.35 -1.92
C GLY A 89 13.00 -0.92 -1.38
N GLY A 90 13.63 0.06 -2.04
CA GLY A 90 13.58 1.45 -1.60
C GLY A 90 12.19 2.07 -1.75
N GLU A 91 11.72 2.19 -2.99
CA GLU A 91 10.47 2.88 -3.32
C GLU A 91 9.23 2.19 -2.75
N ILE A 92 9.24 0.84 -2.70
CA ILE A 92 8.17 0.06 -2.08
C ILE A 92 8.13 0.28 -0.56
N ARG A 93 9.28 0.26 0.12
CA ARG A 93 9.32 0.50 1.57
C ARG A 93 8.89 1.92 1.92
N ASP A 94 9.27 2.90 1.11
CA ASP A 94 8.82 4.29 1.30
C ASP A 94 7.30 4.40 1.16
N THR A 95 6.73 3.77 0.13
CA THR A 95 5.28 3.73 -0.08
C THR A 95 4.58 3.05 1.09
N TYR A 96 5.14 1.95 1.59
CA TYR A 96 4.67 1.26 2.78
C TYR A 96 4.69 2.14 4.03
N HIS A 97 5.81 2.83 4.29
CA HIS A 97 5.94 3.70 5.45
C HIS A 97 4.90 4.82 5.46
N ILE A 98 4.60 5.42 4.30
CA ILE A 98 3.58 6.45 4.17
C ILE A 98 2.19 5.87 4.42
N ALA A 99 1.87 4.72 3.83
CA ALA A 99 0.57 4.08 4.04
C ALA A 99 0.34 3.65 5.50
N HIS A 100 1.38 3.12 6.14
CA HIS A 100 1.35 2.77 7.55
C HIS A 100 1.16 4.02 8.42
N SER A 101 1.84 5.13 8.10
CA SER A 101 1.63 6.42 8.74
C SER A 101 0.17 6.88 8.61
N ALA A 102 -0.40 6.80 7.41
CA ALA A 102 -1.80 7.14 7.16
C ALA A 102 -2.73 6.29 8.05
N GLY A 103 -2.57 4.96 8.05
CA GLY A 103 -3.36 4.07 8.90
C GLY A 103 -3.27 4.39 10.39
N ARG A 104 -2.09 4.83 10.86
CA ARG A 104 -1.89 5.31 12.24
C ARG A 104 -2.60 6.63 12.51
N HIS A 105 -2.57 7.58 11.57
CA HIS A 105 -3.33 8.82 11.69
C HIS A 105 -4.85 8.56 11.73
N PHE A 106 -5.35 7.63 10.91
CA PHE A 106 -6.76 7.23 10.96
C PHE A 106 -7.13 6.61 12.32
N GLN A 107 -6.29 5.72 12.84
CA GLN A 107 -6.47 5.16 14.19
C GLN A 107 -6.54 6.26 15.25
N VAL A 108 -5.59 7.20 15.23
CA VAL A 108 -5.54 8.30 16.20
C VAL A 108 -6.74 9.24 16.06
N ALA A 109 -7.22 9.47 14.83
CA ALA A 109 -8.45 10.24 14.60
C ALA A 109 -9.67 9.57 15.26
N VAL A 110 -9.83 8.26 15.07
CA VAL A 110 -10.90 7.48 15.71
C VAL A 110 -10.79 7.53 17.23
N ASP A 111 -9.59 7.37 17.79
CA ASP A 111 -9.36 7.43 19.24
C ASP A 111 -9.71 8.83 19.81
N TRP A 112 -9.42 9.93 19.09
CA TRP A 112 -9.80 11.28 19.52
C TRP A 112 -11.32 11.52 19.42
N ALA A 113 -11.97 11.01 18.38
CA ALA A 113 -13.42 11.10 18.22
C ALA A 113 -14.15 10.37 19.37
N GLU A 114 -13.66 9.20 19.78
CA GLU A 114 -14.21 8.45 20.93
C GLU A 114 -14.09 9.24 22.25
N ASN A 115 -13.05 10.06 22.39
CA ASN A 115 -12.85 10.92 23.56
C ASN A 115 -13.59 12.27 23.46
N GLY A 116 -14.44 12.46 22.44
CA GLY A 116 -15.22 13.68 22.23
C GLY A 116 -14.41 14.89 21.77
N ASN A 117 -13.20 14.67 21.23
CA ASN A 117 -12.35 15.74 20.72
C ASN A 117 -12.37 15.75 19.19
N GLU A 118 -13.46 16.27 18.63
CA GLU A 118 -13.71 16.28 17.19
C GLU A 118 -12.68 17.12 16.42
N ASP A 119 -12.22 18.25 16.97
CA ASP A 119 -11.21 19.10 16.34
C ASP A 119 -9.90 18.33 16.11
N ARG A 120 -9.44 17.59 17.13
CA ARG A 120 -8.24 16.75 17.00
C ARG A 120 -8.50 15.56 16.09
N ALA A 121 -9.68 14.97 16.12
CA ALA A 121 -10.02 13.89 15.20
C ALA A 121 -9.90 14.36 13.75
N ASN A 122 -10.46 15.54 13.43
CA ASN A 122 -10.40 16.15 12.10
C ASN A 122 -8.96 16.47 11.68
N ASP A 123 -8.14 17.05 12.56
CA ASP A 123 -6.70 17.31 12.29
C ASP A 123 -5.95 16.04 11.84
N PHE A 124 -6.32 14.88 12.41
CA PHE A 124 -5.71 13.60 12.07
C PHE A 124 -6.35 12.94 10.85
N LEU A 125 -7.64 13.17 10.56
CA LEU A 125 -8.26 12.76 9.30
C LEU A 125 -7.64 13.51 8.11
N ASP A 126 -7.39 14.81 8.22
CA ASP A 126 -6.73 15.58 7.17
C ASP A 126 -5.32 15.04 6.84
N LYS A 127 -4.57 14.64 7.87
CA LYS A 127 -3.26 14.00 7.71
C LYS A 127 -3.38 12.63 7.09
N PHE A 128 -4.35 11.84 7.54
CA PHE A 128 -4.66 10.54 6.93
C PHE A 128 -4.94 10.68 5.44
N ASP A 129 -5.80 11.62 5.04
CA ASP A 129 -6.17 11.84 3.64
C ASP A 129 -4.96 12.24 2.79
N SER A 130 -4.15 13.18 3.30
CA SER A 130 -2.94 13.63 2.60
C SER A 130 -1.96 12.48 2.35
N GLU A 131 -1.67 11.69 3.39
CA GLU A 131 -0.73 10.57 3.30
C GLU A 131 -1.31 9.39 2.51
N ALA A 132 -2.61 9.11 2.63
CA ALA A 132 -3.27 8.05 1.87
C ALA A 132 -3.24 8.36 0.36
N ILE A 133 -3.50 9.61 -0.04
CA ILE A 133 -3.39 10.05 -1.44
C ILE A 133 -1.93 9.92 -1.92
N GLU A 134 -0.95 10.30 -1.10
CA GLU A 134 0.46 10.15 -1.46
C GLU A 134 0.85 8.67 -1.65
N ALA A 135 0.44 7.81 -0.72
CA ALA A 135 0.67 6.36 -0.80
C ALA A 135 0.04 5.77 -2.06
N ILE A 136 -1.22 6.11 -2.37
CA ILE A 136 -1.90 5.67 -3.60
C ILE A 136 -1.12 6.11 -4.84
N ARG A 137 -0.69 7.37 -4.89
CA ARG A 137 0.05 7.91 -6.03
C ARG A 137 1.36 7.15 -6.24
N LYS A 138 2.10 6.88 -5.17
CA LYS A 138 3.37 6.14 -5.24
C LYS A 138 3.15 4.67 -5.59
N ALA A 139 2.16 4.02 -4.98
CA ALA A 139 1.80 2.64 -5.30
C ALA A 139 1.46 2.45 -6.78
N ARG A 140 0.61 3.33 -7.33
CA ARG A 140 0.26 3.31 -8.77
C ARG A 140 1.45 3.56 -9.69
N ALA A 141 2.38 4.44 -9.30
CA ALA A 141 3.61 4.66 -10.06
C ALA A 141 4.52 3.42 -10.10
N LEU A 142 4.40 2.54 -9.11
CA LEU A 142 5.11 1.25 -9.03
C LEU A 142 4.35 0.10 -9.71
N GLY A 143 3.15 0.36 -10.23
CA GLY A 143 2.30 -0.63 -10.91
C GLY A 143 1.39 -1.44 -10.00
N LEU A 144 1.26 -1.09 -8.71
CA LEU A 144 0.28 -1.71 -7.80
C LEU A 144 -1.14 -1.28 -8.19
N GLU A 145 -2.05 -2.24 -8.37
CA GLU A 145 -3.44 -1.98 -8.72
C GLU A 145 -4.32 -1.70 -7.49
N VAL A 146 -3.99 -2.28 -6.34
CA VAL A 146 -4.84 -2.28 -5.13
C VAL A 146 -4.11 -1.68 -3.92
N CYS A 147 -4.87 -0.92 -3.12
CA CYS A 147 -4.31 0.09 -2.23
C CYS A 147 -3.55 -0.46 -0.99
N PRO A 148 -2.45 0.21 -0.61
CA PRO A 148 -1.87 0.24 0.72
C PRO A 148 -2.77 0.61 1.91
N VAL A 149 -3.95 1.20 1.67
CA VAL A 149 -4.81 1.79 2.71
C VAL A 149 -6.27 1.29 2.60
N GLY A 150 -6.52 0.22 1.84
CA GLY A 150 -7.85 -0.40 1.76
C GLY A 150 -8.91 0.49 1.10
N PHE A 151 -8.65 0.94 -0.14
CA PHE A 151 -9.61 1.63 -1.00
C PHE A 151 -9.78 0.89 -2.32
#